data_AF-A0A9P0QM93-F1
#
_entry.id   AF-A0A9P0QM93-F1
#
_cell.length_a   1.000
_cell.length_b   1.000
_cell.length_c   1.000
_cell.angle_alpha   90.00
_cell.angle_beta   90.00
_cell.angle_gamma   90.00
#
_symmetry.space_group_name_H-M   'P 1'
#
loop_
_entity.id
_entity.type
_entity.pdbx_description
1 polymer ?
#
loop_
_entity_poly.entity_id
_entity_poly.type
_entity_poly.pdbx_seq_one_letter_code
_entity_poly.pdbx_strand_id
1 'polypeptide(L)'
;MAIHSDYLKSTIHEAIGQYNRVSKSKTLKHLVPSNESRLFELINGDKKIQAELQDILSKKDHYVNKLNKLLDSLIQKHGVRVIESKDVSLVKDNVPLPNNDATSLDSKFICTRYHARQYITNVLPQSSKQEIKKTIERHFEFQKYYEDKRKELIGNPSYNDEQLQTRLDEMDYEVFKQQETYEQESLSILKSFNIPFFSIAKGWDYPELDEDKKFILEVIAEHFGK
;
A
#
# COMPACT_ATOMS: atom_id res chain seq x y z
N MET A 1 20.22 -20.63 10.33
CA MET A 1 19.41 -20.45 9.11
C MET A 1 18.84 -19.04 9.16
N ALA A 2 18.88 -18.27 8.08
CA ALA A 2 18.31 -16.92 8.09
C ALA A 2 16.78 -17.02 8.11
N ILE A 3 16.13 -16.17 8.92
CA ILE A 3 14.66 -16.05 8.90
C ILE A 3 14.28 -15.38 7.57
N HIS A 4 13.37 -15.98 6.80
CA HIS A 4 12.85 -15.33 5.59
C HIS A 4 12.15 -14.01 5.94
N SER A 5 12.46 -12.94 5.19
CA SER A 5 11.96 -11.58 5.41
C SER A 5 10.43 -11.52 5.59
N ASP A 6 9.68 -12.25 4.78
CA ASP A 6 8.20 -12.21 4.82
C ASP A 6 7.65 -12.93 6.05
N TYR A 7 8.28 -14.03 6.45
CA TYR A 7 7.94 -14.74 7.68
C TYR A 7 8.21 -13.89 8.92
N LEU A 8 9.30 -13.13 8.91
CA LEU A 8 9.64 -12.19 9.99
C LEU A 8 8.60 -11.07 10.11
N LYS A 9 8.20 -10.44 9.00
CA LYS A 9 7.16 -9.39 8.99
C LYS A 9 5.83 -9.91 9.54
N SER A 10 5.40 -11.09 9.09
CA SER A 10 4.16 -11.72 9.57
C SER A 10 4.21 -12.01 11.08
N THR A 11 5.35 -12.52 11.56
CA THR A 11 5.53 -12.86 12.97
C THR A 11 5.45 -11.62 13.88
N ILE A 12 6.12 -10.53 13.49
CA ILE A 12 6.11 -9.26 14.24
C ILE A 12 4.68 -8.70 14.30
N HIS A 13 3.98 -8.72 13.15
CA HIS A 13 2.61 -8.24 13.04
C HIS A 13 1.64 -9.05 13.92
N GLU A 14 1.72 -10.38 13.87
CA GLU A 14 0.90 -11.25 14.71
C GLU A 14 1.16 -11.02 16.20
N ALA A 15 2.42 -10.86 16.61
CA ALA A 15 2.79 -10.61 18.00
C ALA A 15 2.19 -9.29 18.53
N ILE A 16 2.33 -8.20 17.76
CA ILE A 16 1.77 -6.88 18.10
C ILE A 16 0.25 -6.92 18.08
N GLY A 17 -0.36 -7.58 17.09
CA GLY A 17 -1.80 -7.74 16.99
C GLY A 17 -2.39 -8.54 18.15
N GLN A 18 -1.78 -9.67 18.51
CA GLN A 18 -2.20 -10.47 19.66
C GLN A 18 -2.02 -9.71 20.98
N TYR A 19 -0.90 -9.00 21.17
CA TYR A 19 -0.67 -8.20 22.37
C TYR A 19 -1.75 -7.12 22.53
N ASN A 20 -2.03 -6.35 21.48
CA ASN A 20 -3.03 -5.28 21.52
C ASN A 20 -4.46 -5.79 21.72
N ARG A 21 -4.77 -7.01 21.27
CA ARG A 21 -6.10 -7.65 21.45
C ARG A 21 -6.29 -8.25 22.85
N VAL A 22 -5.26 -8.89 23.40
CA VAL A 22 -5.40 -9.75 24.60
C VAL A 22 -4.89 -9.07 25.88
N SER A 23 -3.91 -8.16 25.78
CA SER A 23 -3.27 -7.56 26.95
C SER A 23 -4.02 -6.34 27.49
N LYS A 24 -4.74 -6.52 28.61
CA LYS A 24 -5.44 -5.43 29.30
C LYS A 24 -4.51 -4.43 30.01
N SER A 25 -3.28 -4.84 30.35
CA SER A 25 -2.38 -4.04 31.19
C SER A 25 -1.57 -2.99 30.42
N LYS A 26 -1.50 -3.07 29.08
CA LYS A 26 -0.72 -2.18 28.19
C LYS A 26 0.67 -1.82 28.74
N THR A 27 1.33 -2.76 29.42
CA THR A 27 2.63 -2.56 30.07
C THR A 27 3.79 -2.40 29.09
N LEU A 28 3.67 -2.93 27.88
CA LEU A 28 4.64 -2.87 26.79
C LEU A 28 4.20 -1.77 25.82
N LYS A 29 4.50 -0.52 26.19
CA LYS A 29 3.99 0.68 25.52
C LYS A 29 4.50 0.88 24.10
N HIS A 30 5.59 0.21 23.73
CA HIS A 30 6.23 0.37 22.43
C HIS A 30 5.75 -0.65 21.40
N LEU A 31 4.98 -1.67 21.81
CA LEU A 31 4.35 -2.66 20.93
C LEU A 31 3.10 -2.11 20.23
N VAL A 32 3.33 -1.11 19.38
CA VAL A 32 2.31 -0.48 18.56
C VAL A 32 2.57 -0.75 17.08
N PRO A 33 1.51 -0.80 16.24
CA PRO A 33 1.66 -1.03 14.80
C PRO A 33 2.62 -0.04 14.10
N SER A 34 2.67 1.21 14.59
CA SER A 34 3.58 2.24 14.04
C SER A 34 5.07 1.91 14.18
N ASN A 35 5.43 0.95 15.04
CA ASN A 35 6.82 0.53 15.25
C ASN A 35 7.17 -0.78 14.49
N GLU A 36 6.24 -1.37 13.73
CA GLU A 36 6.44 -2.65 13.02
C GLU A 36 7.60 -2.59 12.01
N SER A 37 7.63 -1.56 11.14
CA SER A 37 8.69 -1.41 10.13
C SER A 37 10.07 -1.25 10.77
N ARG A 38 10.16 -0.52 11.88
CA ARG A 38 11.40 -0.30 12.62
C ARG A 38 11.88 -1.59 13.28
N LEU A 39 10.97 -2.35 13.90
CA LEU A 39 11.29 -3.66 14.48
C LEU A 39 11.83 -4.61 13.42
N PHE A 40 11.21 -4.61 12.24
CA PHE A 40 11.69 -5.39 11.11
C PHE A 40 13.13 -5.00 10.73
N GLU A 41 13.43 -3.71 10.58
CA GLU A 41 14.79 -3.23 10.28
C GLU A 41 15.80 -3.63 11.36
N LEU A 42 15.46 -3.44 12.64
CA LEU A 42 16.33 -3.76 13.77
C LEU A 42 16.64 -5.26 13.85
N ILE A 43 15.63 -6.10 13.64
CA ILE A 43 15.81 -7.56 13.67
C ILE A 43 16.53 -8.03 12.40
N ASN A 44 16.22 -7.46 11.24
CA ASN A 44 16.87 -7.85 9.99
C ASN A 44 18.36 -7.43 9.96
N GLY A 45 18.70 -6.31 10.61
CA GLY A 45 20.06 -5.77 10.70
C GLY A 45 20.98 -6.47 11.71
N ASP A 46 20.45 -7.26 12.66
CA ASP A 46 21.26 -7.91 13.70
C ASP A 46 21.03 -9.44 13.77
N LYS A 47 22.05 -10.19 13.36
CA LYS A 47 22.04 -11.67 13.38
C LYS A 47 21.87 -12.27 14.77
N LYS A 48 22.29 -11.58 15.84
CA LYS A 48 22.11 -12.06 17.22
C LYS A 48 20.64 -11.98 17.63
N ILE A 49 19.97 -10.89 17.27
CA ILE A 49 18.53 -10.72 17.52
C ILE A 49 17.72 -11.74 16.71
N GLN A 50 18.12 -12.03 15.46
CA GLN A 50 17.47 -13.10 14.67
C GLN A 50 17.60 -14.47 15.33
N ALA A 51 18.78 -14.81 15.85
CA ALA A 51 19.00 -16.08 16.52
C ALA A 51 18.16 -16.19 17.81
N GLU A 52 18.08 -15.10 18.59
CA GLU A 52 17.24 -15.02 19.79
C GLU A 52 15.75 -15.14 19.46
N LEU A 53 15.29 -14.45 18.40
CA LEU A 53 13.93 -14.57 17.92
C LEU A 53 13.62 -16.00 17.45
N GLN A 54 14.52 -16.62 16.71
CA GLN A 54 14.35 -17.99 16.22
C GLN A 54 14.29 -19.01 17.38
N ASP A 55 15.10 -18.83 18.42
CA ASP A 55 15.04 -19.66 19.64
C ASP A 55 13.68 -19.51 20.35
N ILE A 56 13.15 -18.29 20.44
CA ILE A 56 11.82 -18.02 21.03
C ILE A 56 10.71 -18.68 20.20
N LEU A 57 10.76 -18.57 18.87
CA LEU A 57 9.76 -19.14 17.96
C LEU A 57 9.82 -20.67 17.88
N SER A 58 10.98 -21.27 18.15
CA SER A 58 11.16 -22.73 18.15
C SER A 58 10.47 -23.44 19.34
N LYS A 59 10.02 -22.70 20.36
CA LYS A 59 9.47 -23.27 21.60
C LYS A 59 7.94 -23.29 21.55
N LYS A 60 7.37 -24.49 21.66
CA LYS A 60 5.96 -24.82 21.37
C LYS A 60 4.90 -24.14 22.24
N ASP A 61 5.19 -23.75 23.49
CA ASP A 61 4.18 -23.25 24.41
C ASP A 61 4.69 -22.06 25.25
N HIS A 62 3.86 -21.01 25.35
CA HIS A 62 3.97 -19.86 26.27
C HIS A 62 5.02 -18.76 26.03
N TYR A 63 5.65 -18.69 24.85
CA TYR A 63 6.68 -17.67 24.60
C TYR A 63 6.18 -16.31 24.09
N VAL A 64 4.86 -16.14 23.88
CA VAL A 64 4.26 -14.86 23.44
C VAL A 64 4.68 -13.69 24.35
N ASN A 65 4.72 -13.89 25.67
CA ASN A 65 5.17 -12.85 26.59
C ASN A 65 6.67 -12.55 26.50
N LYS A 66 7.51 -13.55 26.17
CA LYS A 66 8.95 -13.32 25.97
C LYS A 66 9.21 -12.64 24.62
N LEU A 67 8.48 -13.03 23.58
CA LEU A 67 8.48 -12.39 22.28
C LEU A 67 8.10 -10.91 22.40
N ASN A 68 6.97 -10.62 23.04
CA ASN A 68 6.50 -9.26 23.26
C ASN A 68 7.51 -8.43 24.07
N LYS A 69 8.09 -8.98 25.13
CA LYS A 69 9.15 -8.30 25.90
C LYS A 69 10.41 -8.04 25.09
N LEU A 70 10.82 -9.00 24.25
CA LEU A 70 11.97 -8.82 23.36
C LEU A 70 11.72 -7.65 22.42
N LEU A 71 10.59 -7.69 21.69
CA LEU A 71 10.20 -6.65 20.73
C LEU A 71 10.09 -5.27 21.40
N ASP A 72 9.43 -5.15 22.56
CA ASP A 72 9.33 -3.88 23.30
C ASP A 72 10.71 -3.36 23.74
N SER A 73 11.58 -4.26 24.21
CA SER A 73 12.93 -3.91 24.66
C SER A 73 13.84 -3.44 23.53
N LEU A 74 13.65 -3.93 22.30
CA LEU A 74 14.40 -3.48 21.13
C LEU A 74 14.11 -2.00 20.85
N ILE A 75 12.84 -1.61 20.91
CA ILE A 75 12.44 -0.22 20.70
C ILE A 75 12.94 0.67 21.86
N GLN A 76 12.86 0.17 23.09
CA GLN A 76 13.35 0.88 24.28
C GLN A 76 14.87 1.11 24.25
N LYS A 77 15.65 0.10 23.87
CA LYS A 77 17.12 0.18 23.78
C LYS A 77 17.60 1.08 22.65
N HIS A 78 16.85 1.14 21.54
CA HIS A 78 17.17 1.99 20.40
C HIS A 78 16.61 3.41 20.49
N GLY A 79 16.13 3.83 21.68
CA GLY A 79 15.95 5.24 22.03
C GLY A 79 14.78 5.94 21.36
N VAL A 80 13.63 5.27 21.21
CA VAL A 80 12.43 5.89 20.65
C VAL A 80 11.55 6.46 21.76
N ARG A 81 11.23 7.75 21.68
CA ARG A 81 10.12 8.35 22.45
C ARG A 81 8.84 7.63 22.05
N VAL A 82 8.16 7.03 23.01
CA VAL A 82 6.75 6.66 22.84
C VAL A 82 6.05 7.91 22.33
N ILE A 83 5.50 7.89 21.12
CA ILE A 83 4.49 8.86 20.74
C ILE A 83 3.27 8.44 21.56
N GLU A 84 3.26 8.82 22.84
CA GLU A 84 2.08 8.68 23.67
C GLU A 84 1.02 9.56 22.99
N SER A 85 -0.14 8.98 22.74
CA SER A 85 -1.31 9.59 22.10
C SER A 85 -1.90 10.78 22.89
N LYS A 86 -1.10 11.45 23.74
CA LYS A 86 -1.42 12.67 24.48
C LYS A 86 -0.77 13.93 23.90
N ASP A 87 0.27 13.80 23.08
CA ASP A 87 0.88 14.96 22.38
C ASP A 87 0.18 15.33 21.07
N VAL A 88 -1.00 14.75 20.79
CA VAL A 88 -1.91 15.16 19.70
C VAL A 88 -2.78 16.35 20.13
N SER A 89 -2.18 17.33 20.83
CA SER A 89 -2.89 18.56 21.23
C SER A 89 -2.65 19.74 20.28
N LEU A 90 -1.94 19.54 19.16
CA LEU A 90 -1.62 20.60 18.20
C LEU A 90 -2.16 20.39 16.77
N VAL A 91 -2.97 19.37 16.52
CA VAL A 91 -3.73 19.28 15.26
C VAL A 91 -5.19 19.60 15.55
N LYS A 92 -5.53 20.88 15.42
CA LYS A 92 -6.88 21.46 15.58
C LYS A 92 -7.83 21.11 14.42
N ASP A 93 -7.69 19.93 13.82
CA ASP A 93 -8.64 19.44 12.83
C ASP A 93 -9.30 18.19 13.39
N ASN A 94 -10.62 18.27 13.57
CA ASN A 94 -11.50 17.21 14.08
C ASN A 94 -11.43 15.94 13.22
N VAL A 95 -10.38 15.14 13.37
CA VAL A 95 -10.29 13.80 12.78
C VAL A 95 -10.50 12.78 13.90
N PRO A 96 -11.63 12.05 13.92
CA PRO A 96 -11.85 11.01 14.91
C PRO A 96 -10.80 9.92 14.74
N LEU A 97 -10.12 9.55 15.82
CA LEU A 97 -9.31 8.33 15.90
C LEU A 97 -10.22 7.11 15.66
N PRO A 98 -9.81 6.09 14.87
CA PRO A 98 -10.70 4.97 14.55
C PRO A 98 -10.92 4.10 15.78
N ASN A 99 -12.19 3.75 16.03
CA ASN A 99 -12.59 2.73 16.99
C ASN A 99 -12.00 1.37 16.61
N ASN A 100 -11.66 0.59 17.63
CA ASN A 100 -10.95 -0.69 17.61
C ASN A 100 -11.69 -1.87 16.92
N ASP A 101 -12.59 -1.62 15.98
CA ASP A 101 -13.27 -2.68 15.24
C ASP A 101 -12.50 -2.97 13.94
N ALA A 102 -12.09 -4.23 13.79
CA ALA A 102 -11.24 -4.75 12.72
C ALA A 102 -11.82 -4.66 11.28
N THR A 103 -12.84 -3.84 11.08
CA THR A 103 -13.49 -3.52 9.80
C THR A 103 -13.17 -2.10 9.31
N SER A 104 -12.52 -1.27 10.14
CA SER A 104 -12.16 0.13 9.83
C SER A 104 -10.65 0.28 9.62
N LEU A 105 -10.09 -0.43 8.65
CA LEU A 105 -8.79 -0.04 8.11
C LEU A 105 -9.01 1.23 7.30
N ASP A 106 -8.92 2.40 7.97
CA ASP A 106 -8.90 3.66 7.26
C ASP A 106 -7.66 3.68 6.38
N SER A 107 -7.93 3.64 5.07
CA SER A 107 -6.99 3.71 3.95
C SER A 107 -5.83 4.70 4.12
N LYS A 108 -6.04 5.80 4.86
CA LYS A 108 -5.04 6.83 5.12
C LYS A 108 -3.91 6.35 6.03
N PHE A 109 -4.14 5.30 6.80
CA PHE A 109 -3.17 4.70 7.73
C PHE A 109 -2.65 3.34 7.24
N ILE A 110 -3.08 2.89 6.05
CA ILE A 110 -2.57 1.65 5.47
C ILE A 110 -1.17 1.89 4.93
N CYS A 111 -0.18 1.36 5.66
CA CYS A 111 1.24 1.55 5.37
C CYS A 111 1.94 0.28 4.86
N THR A 112 1.20 -0.80 4.54
CA THR A 112 1.78 -2.09 4.12
C THR A 112 0.99 -2.70 2.97
N ARG A 113 1.67 -3.34 2.01
CA ARG A 113 1.07 -4.06 0.86
C ARG A 113 -0.01 -5.08 1.27
N TYR A 114 0.19 -5.80 2.38
CA TYR A 114 -0.78 -6.79 2.87
C TYR A 114 -2.15 -6.18 3.20
N HIS A 115 -2.16 -5.14 4.05
CA HIS A 115 -3.39 -4.44 4.43
C HIS A 115 -4.03 -3.71 3.25
N ALA A 116 -3.21 -3.20 2.33
CA ALA A 116 -3.69 -2.53 1.14
C ALA A 116 -4.42 -3.50 0.19
N ARG A 117 -3.91 -4.73 0.04
CA ARG A 117 -4.61 -5.81 -0.68
C ARG A 117 -5.92 -6.19 0.02
N GLN A 118 -5.90 -6.38 1.34
CA GLN A 118 -7.12 -6.68 2.11
C GLN A 118 -8.19 -5.59 1.97
N TYR A 119 -7.78 -4.32 1.94
CA TYR A 119 -8.69 -3.20 1.73
C TYR A 119 -9.37 -3.28 0.35
N ILE A 120 -8.60 -3.50 -0.72
CA ILE A 120 -9.14 -3.60 -2.07
C ILE A 120 -10.08 -4.79 -2.22
N THR A 121 -9.71 -5.94 -1.66
CA THR A 121 -10.51 -7.17 -1.78
C THR A 121 -11.78 -7.09 -0.93
N ASN A 122 -11.69 -6.67 0.33
CA ASN A 122 -12.74 -6.88 1.33
C ASN A 122 -13.45 -5.61 1.81
N VAL A 123 -12.80 -4.45 1.73
CA VAL A 123 -13.33 -3.19 2.30
C VAL A 123 -13.89 -2.26 1.22
N LEU A 124 -13.26 -2.23 0.04
CA LEU A 124 -13.67 -1.35 -1.06
C LEU A 124 -15.10 -1.71 -1.54
N PRO A 125 -16.05 -0.75 -1.53
CA PRO A 125 -17.43 -0.99 -1.94
C PRO A 125 -17.53 -1.49 -3.38
N GLN A 126 -18.50 -2.36 -3.64
CA GLN A 126 -18.70 -2.93 -4.98
C GLN A 126 -19.00 -1.86 -6.05
N SER A 127 -19.67 -0.76 -5.68
CA SER A 127 -19.90 0.38 -6.56
C SER A 127 -18.59 1.05 -6.98
N SER A 128 -17.67 1.29 -6.04
CA SER A 128 -16.34 1.83 -6.31
C SER A 128 -15.51 0.91 -7.20
N LYS A 129 -15.59 -0.41 -6.96
CA LYS A 129 -14.94 -1.44 -7.80
C LYS A 129 -15.45 -1.38 -9.24
N GLN A 130 -16.76 -1.24 -9.43
CA GLN A 130 -17.37 -1.11 -10.76
C GLN A 130 -16.96 0.19 -11.46
N GLU A 131 -16.85 1.30 -10.74
CA GLU A 131 -16.42 2.57 -11.32
C GLU A 131 -14.96 2.51 -11.76
N ILE A 132 -14.06 1.99 -10.92
CA ILE A 132 -12.65 1.74 -11.28
C ILE A 132 -12.56 0.81 -12.50
N LYS A 133 -13.35 -0.27 -12.53
CA LYS A 133 -13.40 -1.19 -13.69
C LYS A 133 -13.82 -0.47 -14.97
N LYS A 134 -14.89 0.35 -14.93
CA LYS A 134 -15.34 1.12 -16.09
C LYS A 134 -14.27 2.09 -16.60
N THR A 135 -13.55 2.75 -15.70
CA THR A 135 -12.44 3.64 -16.09
C THR A 135 -11.33 2.85 -16.80
N ILE A 136 -10.95 1.69 -16.26
CA ILE A 136 -9.94 0.81 -16.87
C ILE A 136 -10.40 0.32 -18.25
N GLU A 137 -11.64 -0.17 -18.36
CA GLU A 137 -12.22 -0.63 -19.63
C GLU A 137 -12.20 0.48 -20.69
N ARG A 138 -12.63 1.69 -20.33
CA ARG A 138 -12.59 2.83 -21.24
C ARG A 138 -11.17 3.18 -21.71
N HIS A 139 -10.16 3.02 -20.84
CA HIS A 139 -8.76 3.26 -21.24
C HIS A 139 -8.26 2.21 -22.23
N PHE A 140 -8.63 0.95 -22.03
CA PHE A 140 -8.31 -0.12 -22.98
C PHE A 140 -9.05 0.04 -24.31
N GLU A 141 -10.32 0.44 -24.28
CA GLU A 141 -11.08 0.75 -25.50
C GLU A 141 -10.43 1.88 -26.29
N PHE A 142 -9.95 2.93 -25.61
CA PHE A 142 -9.21 4.02 -26.24
C PHE A 142 -7.89 3.55 -26.87
N GLN A 143 -7.09 2.76 -26.14
CA GLN A 143 -5.84 2.21 -26.66
C GLN A 143 -6.09 1.37 -27.92
N LYS A 144 -7.08 0.48 -27.86
CA LYS A 144 -7.48 -0.35 -29.00
C LYS A 144 -7.96 0.48 -30.18
N TYR A 145 -8.77 1.51 -29.94
CA TYR A 145 -9.24 2.42 -30.97
C TYR A 145 -8.08 3.10 -31.73
N TYR A 146 -7.07 3.59 -31.01
CA TYR A 146 -5.90 4.22 -31.64
C TYR A 146 -4.95 3.21 -32.30
N GLU A 147 -4.83 2.00 -31.76
CA GLU A 147 -4.11 0.92 -32.45
C GLU A 147 -4.74 0.57 -33.80
N ASP A 148 -6.07 0.46 -33.84
CA ASP A 148 -6.81 0.16 -35.07
C ASP A 148 -6.71 1.32 -36.06
N LYS A 149 -6.89 2.57 -35.60
CA LYS A 149 -6.67 3.76 -36.43
C LYS A 149 -5.25 3.84 -36.99
N ARG A 150 -4.23 3.51 -36.19
CA ARG A 150 -2.83 3.51 -36.64
C ARG A 150 -2.61 2.49 -37.75
N LYS A 151 -3.17 1.29 -37.62
CA LYS A 151 -3.11 0.25 -38.66
C LYS A 151 -3.81 0.69 -39.93
N GLU A 152 -4.99 1.31 -39.83
CA GLU A 152 -5.71 1.87 -40.98
C GLU A 152 -4.91 2.96 -41.70
N LEU A 153 -4.28 3.85 -40.93
CA LEU A 153 -3.48 4.95 -41.47
C LEU A 153 -2.25 4.44 -42.23
N ILE A 154 -1.51 3.50 -41.63
CA ILE A 154 -0.34 2.86 -42.24
C ILE A 154 -0.72 2.01 -43.45
N GLY A 155 -1.89 1.35 -43.40
CA GLY A 155 -2.40 0.51 -44.47
C GLY A 155 -3.01 1.27 -45.65
N ASN A 156 -3.13 2.60 -45.57
CA ASN A 156 -3.76 3.40 -46.60
C ASN A 156 -2.73 3.84 -47.67
N PRO A 157 -2.80 3.30 -48.90
CA PRO A 157 -1.84 3.61 -49.96
C PRO A 157 -1.99 5.03 -50.54
N SER A 158 -2.98 5.80 -50.08
CA SER A 158 -3.27 7.14 -50.59
C SER A 158 -2.35 8.23 -50.02
N TYR A 159 -1.64 7.94 -48.94
CA TYR A 159 -0.71 8.88 -48.33
C TYR A 159 0.71 8.64 -48.85
N ASN A 160 1.42 9.73 -49.16
CA ASN A 160 2.87 9.66 -49.31
C ASN A 160 3.56 9.64 -47.92
N ASP A 161 4.85 9.32 -47.88
CA ASP A 161 5.58 9.14 -46.61
C ASP A 161 5.53 10.39 -45.71
N GLU A 162 5.60 11.59 -46.30
CA GLU A 162 5.59 12.86 -45.56
C GLU A 162 4.21 13.17 -44.94
N GLN A 163 3.14 12.91 -45.69
CA GLN A 163 1.75 13.02 -45.22
C GLN A 163 1.45 11.98 -44.15
N LEU A 164 1.93 10.74 -44.35
CA LEU A 164 1.76 9.66 -43.39
C LEU A 164 2.44 10.00 -42.07
N GLN A 165 3.69 10.47 -42.12
CA GLN A 165 4.43 10.85 -40.92
C GLN A 165 3.74 12.00 -40.18
N THR A 166 3.31 13.05 -40.90
CA THR A 166 2.58 14.17 -40.29
C THR A 166 1.32 13.70 -39.56
N ARG A 167 0.56 12.78 -40.16
CA ARG A 167 -0.66 12.23 -39.55
C ARG A 167 -0.38 11.33 -38.36
N LEU A 168 0.72 10.57 -38.40
CA LEU A 168 1.16 9.77 -37.25
C LEU A 168 1.57 10.68 -36.08
N ASP A 169 2.30 11.77 -36.35
CA ASP A 169 2.72 12.73 -35.33
C ASP A 169 1.51 13.45 -34.71
N GLU A 170 0.53 13.86 -35.52
CA GLU A 170 -0.75 14.41 -35.05
C GLU A 170 -1.46 13.43 -34.11
N MET A 171 -1.55 12.16 -34.51
CA MET A 171 -2.21 11.12 -33.75
C MET A 171 -1.48 10.80 -32.45
N ASP A 172 -0.15 10.70 -32.47
CA ASP A 172 0.67 10.45 -31.27
C ASP A 172 0.52 11.61 -30.27
N TYR A 173 0.41 12.85 -30.77
CA TYR A 173 0.12 14.02 -29.93
C TYR A 173 -1.28 13.98 -29.30
N GLU A 174 -2.30 13.56 -30.05
CA GLU A 174 -3.66 13.35 -29.51
C GLU A 174 -3.69 12.26 -28.44
N VAL A 175 -3.02 11.13 -28.68
CA VAL A 175 -2.87 10.05 -27.72
C VAL A 175 -2.20 10.54 -26.45
N PHE A 176 -1.10 11.27 -26.58
CA PHE A 176 -0.36 11.82 -25.44
C PHE A 176 -1.25 12.74 -24.57
N LYS A 177 -1.98 13.68 -25.19
CA LYS A 177 -2.91 14.56 -24.47
C LYS A 177 -4.01 13.80 -23.73
N GLN A 178 -4.56 12.78 -24.38
CA GLN A 178 -5.62 12.00 -23.75
C GLN A 178 -5.07 11.14 -22.60
N GLN A 179 -3.83 10.62 -22.72
CA GLN A 179 -3.17 9.90 -21.65
C GLN A 179 -2.99 10.75 -20.39
N GLU A 180 -2.57 12.02 -20.52
CA GLU A 180 -2.50 12.95 -19.38
C GLU A 180 -3.88 13.12 -18.70
N THR A 181 -4.94 13.25 -19.51
CA THR A 181 -6.31 13.39 -19.00
C THR A 181 -6.73 12.13 -18.23
N TYR A 182 -6.45 10.95 -18.77
CA TYR A 182 -6.74 9.66 -18.15
C TYR A 182 -5.93 9.39 -16.89
N GLU A 183 -4.67 9.83 -16.85
CA GLU A 183 -3.84 9.77 -15.64
C GLU A 183 -4.48 10.60 -14.52
N GLN A 184 -4.86 11.85 -14.82
CA GLN A 184 -5.49 12.74 -13.84
C GLN A 184 -6.83 12.18 -13.35
N GLU A 185 -7.66 11.66 -14.26
CA GLU A 185 -8.95 11.07 -13.92
C GLU A 185 -8.78 9.82 -13.06
N SER A 186 -7.85 8.92 -13.43
CA SER A 186 -7.53 7.73 -12.63
C SER A 186 -7.06 8.13 -11.23
N LEU A 187 -6.14 9.08 -11.14
CA LEU A 187 -5.62 9.56 -9.87
C LEU A 187 -6.73 10.19 -9.01
N SER A 188 -7.65 10.94 -9.63
CA SER A 188 -8.80 11.54 -8.96
C SER A 188 -9.74 10.48 -8.39
N ILE A 189 -10.06 9.45 -9.18
CA ILE A 189 -10.93 8.34 -8.79
C ILE A 189 -10.28 7.50 -7.67
N LEU A 190 -9.00 7.16 -7.81
CA LEU A 190 -8.28 6.40 -6.78
C LEU A 190 -8.20 7.20 -5.47
N LYS A 191 -8.07 8.52 -5.54
CA LYS A 191 -8.10 9.39 -4.35
C LYS A 191 -9.50 9.48 -3.73
N SER A 192 -10.54 9.64 -4.54
CA SER A 192 -11.92 9.80 -4.07
C SER A 192 -12.42 8.57 -3.31
N PHE A 193 -11.99 7.38 -3.74
CA PHE A 193 -12.29 6.11 -3.05
C PHE A 193 -11.34 5.79 -1.89
N ASN A 194 -10.44 6.72 -1.58
CA ASN A 194 -9.38 6.55 -0.61
C ASN A 194 -8.63 5.21 -0.83
N ILE A 195 -8.12 5.00 -2.04
CA ILE A 195 -7.28 3.83 -2.31
C ILE A 195 -5.94 4.04 -1.58
N PRO A 196 -5.45 3.02 -0.84
CA PRO A 196 -4.18 3.09 -0.13
C PRO A 196 -3.02 3.52 -1.04
N PHE A 197 -2.05 4.24 -0.50
CA PHE A 197 -0.90 4.82 -1.21
C PHE A 197 -1.22 5.93 -2.22
N PHE A 198 -2.46 6.02 -2.72
CA PHE A 198 -2.92 7.14 -3.56
C PHE A 198 -3.46 8.31 -2.73
N SER A 199 -3.91 8.03 -1.50
CA SER A 199 -4.48 9.02 -0.56
C SER A 199 -3.59 9.30 0.66
N ILE A 200 -2.27 9.15 0.55
CA ILE A 200 -1.34 9.53 1.62
C ILE A 200 -1.42 11.05 1.86
N ALA A 201 -1.45 11.44 3.13
CA ALA A 201 -1.48 12.85 3.51
C ALA A 201 -0.23 13.59 3.00
N LYS A 202 -0.42 14.82 2.50
CA LYS A 202 0.71 15.69 2.12
C LYS A 202 1.62 15.90 3.33
N GLY A 203 2.91 15.57 3.19
CA GLY A 203 3.92 15.72 4.24
C GLY A 203 4.36 14.42 4.93
N TRP A 204 3.84 13.27 4.51
CA TRP A 204 4.37 11.96 4.93
C TRP A 204 5.43 11.47 3.94
N ASP A 205 6.67 11.33 4.40
CA ASP A 205 7.73 10.65 3.66
C ASP A 205 7.51 9.13 3.75
N TYR A 206 6.78 8.59 2.77
CA TYR A 206 6.57 7.15 2.63
C TYR A 206 7.67 6.54 1.74
N PRO A 207 8.51 5.63 2.27
CA PRO A 207 9.53 4.96 1.47
C PRO A 207 8.88 4.07 0.41
N GLU A 208 9.42 4.06 -0.81
CA GLU A 208 8.96 3.18 -1.91
C GLU A 208 7.52 3.43 -2.38
N LEU A 209 7.00 4.65 -2.19
CA LEU A 209 5.61 5.02 -2.53
C LEU A 209 5.20 4.65 -3.96
N ASP A 210 6.09 4.85 -4.93
CA ASP A 210 5.75 4.59 -6.33
C ASP A 210 5.70 3.10 -6.66
N GLU A 211 6.53 2.27 -6.01
CA GLU A 211 6.42 0.82 -6.13
C GLU A 211 5.13 0.31 -5.48
N ASP A 212 4.73 0.88 -4.35
CA ASP A 212 3.53 0.47 -3.64
C ASP A 212 2.24 0.91 -4.32
N LYS A 213 2.23 2.07 -4.97
CA LYS A 213 1.15 2.46 -5.90
C LYS A 213 1.05 1.46 -7.06
N LYS A 214 2.18 1.07 -7.66
CA LYS A 214 2.21 0.10 -8.76
C LYS A 214 1.65 -1.25 -8.32
N PHE A 215 2.09 -1.76 -7.17
CA PHE A 215 1.54 -2.97 -6.56
C PHE A 215 0.01 -2.90 -6.41
N ILE A 216 -0.53 -1.76 -5.97
CA ILE A 216 -1.98 -1.61 -5.84
C ILE A 216 -2.70 -1.64 -7.17
N LEU A 217 -2.15 -1.00 -8.21
CA LEU A 217 -2.72 -1.08 -9.56
C LEU A 217 -2.73 -2.53 -10.06
N GLU A 218 -1.69 -3.31 -9.78
CA GLU A 218 -1.64 -4.74 -10.11
C GLU A 218 -2.72 -5.53 -9.36
N VAL A 219 -2.91 -5.30 -8.05
CA VAL A 219 -3.97 -5.96 -7.27
C VAL A 219 -5.37 -5.61 -7.80
N ILE A 220 -5.59 -4.34 -8.16
CA ILE A 220 -6.83 -3.85 -8.79
C ILE A 220 -7.06 -4.56 -10.13
N ALA A 221 -6.02 -4.67 -10.96
CA ALA A 221 -6.09 -5.36 -12.25
C ALA A 221 -6.37 -6.87 -12.07
N GLU A 222 -5.75 -7.54 -11.10
CA GLU A 222 -6.01 -8.96 -10.80
C GLU A 222 -7.46 -9.22 -10.35
N HIS A 223 -8.02 -8.31 -9.55
CA HIS A 223 -9.33 -8.50 -8.93
C HIS A 223 -10.50 -7.98 -9.77
N PHE A 224 -10.26 -7.00 -10.65
CA PHE A 224 -11.31 -6.37 -11.47
C PHE A 224 -11.13 -6.63 -12.97
N GLY A 225 -9.94 -7.03 -13.42
CA GLY A 225 -9.58 -7.27 -14.81
C GLY A 225 -9.94 -8.66 -15.35
N LYS A 226 -10.96 -9.31 -14.79
CA LYS A 226 -11.63 -10.47 -15.39
C LYS A 226 -13.13 -10.20 -15.58
#